data_AF-A0A936HXG5-F1
#
_entry.id   AF-A0A936HXG5-F1
#
_cell.length_a   1.000
_cell.length_b   1.000
_cell.length_c   1.000
_cell.angle_alpha   90.00
_cell.angle_beta   90.00
_cell.angle_gamma   90.00
#
_symmetry.space_group_name_H-M   'P 1'
#
loop_
_entity.id
_entity.type
_entity.pdbx_description
1 polymer ?
#
loop_
_entity_poly.entity_id
_entity_poly.type
_entity_poly.pdbx_seq_one_letter_code
_entity_poly.pdbx_strand_id
1 'polypeptide(L)'
;MIDFENVSRNPRAGVKGPGAAEWLAGLGLPTPDAPNQWLPLEGGLIARLGVTEFLVEGPASAKLDVPLGHGVYPVLRQDLALVLKGARLNDLLLETCSVNFLALDLASRPVVLTSIVGVGVTVIPGEDAGIPCYRLWCDSTYGDWFLQTMTGVAAELS
;
A
#
# COMPACT_ATOMS: atom_id res chain seq x y z
N MET A 1 -10.79 -12.56 15.45
CA MET A 1 -9.58 -11.80 15.80
C MET A 1 -9.00 -11.23 14.51
N ILE A 2 -8.59 -9.96 14.54
CA ILE A 2 -7.90 -9.29 13.43
C ILE A 2 -6.42 -9.32 13.77
N ASP A 3 -5.60 -9.83 12.86
CA ASP A 3 -4.15 -9.85 12.99
C ASP A 3 -3.54 -8.61 12.35
N PHE A 4 -2.50 -8.08 13.00
CA PHE A 4 -1.78 -6.86 12.62
C PHE A 4 -0.29 -7.21 12.47
N GLU A 5 0.12 -7.57 11.26
CA GLU A 5 1.52 -7.89 10.98
C GLU A 5 2.28 -6.63 10.59
N ASN A 6 3.34 -6.27 11.34
CA ASN A 6 4.23 -5.18 10.97
C ASN A 6 5.27 -5.63 9.95
N VAL A 7 5.12 -5.15 8.72
CA VAL A 7 5.99 -5.47 7.59
C VAL A 7 6.84 -4.26 7.15
N SER A 8 7.04 -3.28 8.04
CA SER A 8 7.80 -2.05 7.75
C SER A 8 9.25 -2.30 7.34
N ARG A 9 9.79 -3.48 7.66
CA ARG A 9 11.13 -3.94 7.25
C ARG A 9 11.22 -4.35 5.78
N ASN A 10 10.10 -4.52 5.09
CA ASN A 10 10.12 -4.85 3.67
C ASN A 10 10.79 -3.71 2.88
N PRO A 11 11.73 -4.05 1.99
CA PRO A 11 12.43 -3.05 1.19
C PRO A 11 11.41 -2.35 0.28
N ARG A 12 11.48 -1.02 0.26
CA ARG A 12 10.55 -0.16 -0.47
C ARG A 12 11.29 1.01 -1.08
N ALA A 13 10.89 1.37 -2.29
CA ALA A 13 11.36 2.56 -2.97
C ALA A 13 10.20 3.15 -3.78
N GLY A 14 10.25 4.46 -4.02
CA GLY A 14 9.26 5.13 -4.83
C GLY A 14 9.91 6.11 -5.80
N VAL A 15 9.23 6.36 -6.91
CA VAL A 15 9.60 7.39 -7.86
C VAL A 15 8.36 8.12 -8.34
N LYS A 16 8.55 9.39 -8.70
CA LYS A 16 7.51 10.19 -9.34
C LYS A 16 8.05 11.05 -10.46
N GLY A 17 7.14 11.60 -11.25
CA GLY A 17 7.44 12.54 -12.33
C GLY A 17 7.12 11.97 -13.72
N PRO A 18 7.08 12.84 -14.74
CA PRO A 18 6.62 12.48 -16.08
C PRO A 18 7.46 11.38 -16.75
N GLY A 19 8.73 11.21 -16.36
CA GLY A 19 9.60 10.14 -16.87
C GLY A 19 9.52 8.82 -16.11
N ALA A 20 8.76 8.75 -15.01
CA ALA A 20 8.85 7.63 -14.06
C ALA A 20 8.43 6.28 -14.66
N ALA A 21 7.34 6.25 -15.45
CA ALA A 21 6.85 5.02 -16.05
C ALA A 21 7.83 4.42 -17.07
N GLU A 22 8.36 5.26 -17.97
CA GLU A 22 9.36 4.85 -18.97
C GLU A 22 10.66 4.40 -18.32
N TRP A 23 11.12 5.13 -17.29
CA TRP A 23 12.32 4.76 -16.54
C TRP A 23 12.16 3.42 -15.82
N LEU A 24 11.02 3.17 -15.16
CA LEU A 24 10.71 1.86 -14.55
C LEU A 24 10.68 0.73 -15.59
N ALA A 25 10.09 0.98 -16.77
CA ALA A 25 10.07 0.01 -17.86
C ALA A 25 11.50 -0.31 -18.36
N GLY A 26 12.39 0.69 -18.43
CA GLY A 26 13.81 0.50 -18.75
C GLY A 26 14.57 -0.38 -17.74
N LEU A 27 14.10 -0.45 -16.49
CA LEU A 27 14.59 -1.37 -15.45
C LEU A 27 13.94 -2.77 -15.49
N GLY A 28 13.09 -3.01 -16.48
CA GLY A 28 12.32 -4.25 -16.60
C GLY A 28 11.31 -4.43 -15.47
N LEU A 29 10.75 -3.33 -14.96
CA LEU A 29 9.62 -3.36 -14.03
C LEU A 29 8.32 -3.09 -14.81
N PRO A 30 7.28 -3.94 -14.66
CA PRO A 30 5.97 -3.62 -15.23
C PRO A 30 5.38 -2.42 -14.49
N THR A 31 4.52 -1.64 -15.15
CA THR A 31 3.79 -0.55 -14.49
C THR A 31 2.28 -0.73 -14.73
N PRO A 32 1.42 -0.43 -13.75
CA PRO A 32 -0.02 -0.40 -13.97
C PRO A 32 -0.42 0.65 -15.02
N ASP A 33 -1.28 0.27 -15.96
CA ASP A 33 -1.72 1.13 -17.07
C ASP A 33 -2.54 2.33 -16.58
N ALA A 34 -3.36 2.14 -15.55
CA ALA A 34 -4.17 3.19 -14.95
C ALA A 34 -3.64 3.62 -13.56
N PRO A 35 -3.86 4.88 -13.16
CA PRO A 35 -3.65 5.31 -11.78
C PRO A 35 -4.46 4.48 -10.79
N ASN A 36 -4.01 4.45 -9.54
CA ASN A 36 -4.67 3.78 -8.41
C ASN A 36 -4.83 2.27 -8.63
N GLN A 37 -3.82 1.66 -9.24
CA GLN A 37 -3.75 0.23 -9.48
C GLN A 37 -2.40 -0.34 -9.08
N TRP A 38 -2.33 -1.65 -8.89
CA TRP A 38 -1.10 -2.36 -8.60
C TRP A 38 -0.92 -3.63 -9.44
N LEU A 39 0.32 -4.09 -9.54
CA LEU A 39 0.70 -5.35 -10.14
C LEU A 39 1.57 -6.15 -9.15
N PRO A 40 1.38 -7.47 -9.06
CA PRO A 40 2.25 -8.32 -8.26
C PRO A 40 3.63 -8.39 -8.90
N LEU A 41 4.64 -8.49 -8.05
CA LEU A 41 6.00 -8.85 -8.40
C LEU A 41 6.38 -10.11 -7.62
N GLU A 42 7.49 -10.74 -7.98
CA GLU A 42 8.04 -11.83 -7.19
C GLU A 42 8.42 -11.33 -5.79
N GLY A 43 7.72 -11.84 -4.77
CA GLY A 43 7.93 -11.43 -3.37
C GLY A 43 7.57 -9.98 -3.07
N GLY A 44 6.72 -9.34 -3.88
CA GLY A 44 6.44 -7.91 -3.74
C GLY A 44 5.34 -7.40 -4.67
N LEU A 45 5.35 -6.09 -4.90
CA LEU A 45 4.40 -5.43 -5.79
C LEU A 45 4.95 -4.12 -6.33
N ILE A 46 4.32 -3.63 -7.39
CA ILE A 46 4.42 -2.26 -7.84
C ILE A 46 3.03 -1.64 -7.92
N ALA A 47 2.86 -0.46 -7.32
CA ALA A 47 1.62 0.29 -7.31
C ALA A 47 1.81 1.64 -8.00
N ARG A 48 0.84 2.07 -8.79
CA ARG A 48 0.74 3.40 -9.37
C ARG A 48 -0.23 4.22 -8.52
N LEU A 49 0.29 5.14 -7.74
CA LEU A 49 -0.46 5.90 -6.71
C LEU A 49 -1.14 7.16 -7.25
N GLY A 50 -0.88 7.50 -8.51
CA GLY A 50 -1.41 8.66 -9.19
C GLY A 50 -1.00 8.66 -10.66
N VAL A 51 -1.09 9.80 -11.33
CA VAL A 51 -0.75 9.88 -12.78
C VAL A 51 0.71 9.51 -13.02
N THR A 52 1.61 9.97 -12.15
CA THR A 52 3.05 9.86 -12.34
C THR A 52 3.78 9.46 -11.06
N GLU A 53 3.17 8.67 -10.18
CA GLU A 53 3.78 8.28 -8.90
C GLU A 53 3.67 6.76 -8.72
N PHE A 54 4.78 6.15 -8.31
CA PHE A 54 4.91 4.70 -8.20
C PHE A 54 5.58 4.30 -6.88
N LEU A 55 5.08 3.21 -6.31
CA LEU A 55 5.65 2.49 -5.18
C LEU A 55 6.11 1.12 -5.65
N VAL A 56 7.33 0.71 -5.28
CA VAL A 56 7.79 -0.68 -5.40
C VAL A 56 8.10 -1.21 -4.01
N GLU A 57 7.47 -2.30 -3.62
CA GLU A 57 7.76 -3.05 -2.38
C GLU A 57 8.27 -4.45 -2.71
N GLY A 58 9.21 -4.94 -1.92
CA GLY A 58 9.83 -6.25 -2.08
C GLY A 58 11.18 -6.19 -2.80
N PRO A 59 11.81 -7.33 -3.10
CA PRO A 59 13.19 -7.39 -3.61
C PRO A 59 13.43 -6.55 -4.87
N ALA A 60 12.39 -6.42 -5.70
CA ALA A 60 12.42 -5.61 -6.92
C ALA A 60 12.67 -4.11 -6.68
N SER A 61 12.45 -3.59 -5.47
CA SER A 61 12.72 -2.18 -5.14
C SER A 61 14.21 -1.83 -5.27
N ALA A 62 15.11 -2.81 -5.12
CA ALA A 62 16.55 -2.61 -5.29
C ALA A 62 16.92 -2.19 -6.72
N LYS A 63 16.08 -2.48 -7.72
CA LYS A 63 16.31 -2.02 -9.10
C LYS A 63 16.30 -0.50 -9.23
N LEU A 64 15.69 0.21 -8.27
CA LEU A 64 15.63 1.68 -8.26
C LEU A 64 16.92 2.31 -7.72
N ASP A 65 17.88 1.52 -7.23
CA ASP A 65 19.19 1.97 -6.74
C ASP A 65 20.17 2.22 -7.89
N VAL A 66 19.75 3.05 -8.84
CA VAL A 66 20.52 3.48 -10.01
C VAL A 66 20.28 4.97 -10.26
N PRO A 67 21.16 5.67 -11.00
CA PRO A 67 20.95 7.07 -11.34
C PRO A 67 19.58 7.32 -11.98
N LEU A 68 18.88 8.33 -11.47
CA LEU A 68 17.56 8.69 -11.96
C LEU A 68 17.64 9.29 -13.37
N GLY A 69 16.68 8.94 -14.21
CA GLY A 69 16.51 9.53 -15.54
C GLY A 69 15.93 10.94 -15.50
N HIS A 70 15.92 11.60 -16.65
CA HIS A 70 15.30 12.92 -16.79
C HIS A 70 13.80 12.88 -16.44
N GLY A 71 13.34 13.82 -15.62
CA GLY A 71 11.94 13.89 -15.20
C GLY A 71 11.52 12.77 -14.22
N VAL A 72 12.48 12.10 -13.59
CA VAL A 72 12.26 11.11 -12.53
C VAL A 72 12.82 11.66 -11.22
N TYR A 73 11.99 11.65 -10.18
CA TYR A 73 12.32 12.15 -8.85
C TYR A 73 12.11 11.05 -7.82
N PRO A 74 13.00 10.91 -6.83
CA PRO A 74 12.86 9.88 -5.83
C PRO A 74 11.72 10.23 -4.87
N VAL A 75 11.02 9.22 -4.38
CA VAL A 75 10.10 9.32 -3.26
C VAL A 75 10.66 8.45 -2.14
N LEU A 76 11.07 9.10 -1.05
CA LEU A 76 11.56 8.41 0.13
C LEU A 76 10.40 7.63 0.77
N ARG A 77 10.60 6.32 0.97
CA ARG A 77 9.60 5.43 1.58
C ARG A 77 10.09 4.97 2.94
N GLN A 78 9.66 5.68 3.97
CA GLN A 78 9.93 5.38 5.38
C GLN A 78 8.62 5.19 6.13
N ASP A 79 7.69 4.49 5.50
CA ASP A 79 6.33 4.36 6.01
C ASP A 79 6.27 3.28 7.08
N LEU A 80 5.36 3.42 8.03
CA LEU A 80 4.77 2.24 8.66
C LEU A 80 4.12 1.41 7.55
N ALA A 81 4.38 0.11 7.51
CA ALA A 81 3.59 -0.83 6.71
C ALA A 81 3.05 -1.95 7.57
N LEU A 82 1.78 -2.25 7.34
CA LEU A 82 1.08 -3.34 8.01
C LEU A 82 0.37 -4.22 6.99
N VAL A 83 0.23 -5.50 7.33
CA VAL A 83 -0.75 -6.40 6.75
C VAL A 83 -1.81 -6.67 7.82
N LEU A 84 -3.06 -6.33 7.50
CA LEU A 84 -4.23 -6.56 8.32
C LEU A 84 -4.97 -7.78 7.80
N LYS A 85 -5.24 -8.77 8.64
CA LYS A 85 -5.99 -9.98 8.20
C LYS A 85 -7.04 -10.38 9.22
N GLY A 86 -8.26 -10.66 8.77
CA GLY A 86 -9.28 -11.23 9.65
C GLY A 86 -10.71 -11.05 9.15
N ALA A 87 -11.59 -11.96 9.57
CA ALA A 87 -13.00 -11.98 9.12
C ALA A 87 -13.78 -10.70 9.48
N ARG A 88 -13.38 -10.01 10.57
CA ARG A 88 -14.01 -8.76 11.05
C ARG A 88 -13.29 -7.50 10.56
N LEU A 89 -12.31 -7.61 9.66
CA LEU A 89 -11.52 -6.46 9.18
C LEU A 89 -12.41 -5.39 8.50
N ASN A 90 -13.42 -5.81 7.75
CA ASN A 90 -14.34 -4.86 7.14
C ASN A 90 -15.16 -4.09 8.19
N ASP A 91 -15.56 -4.74 9.28
CA ASP A 91 -16.28 -4.09 10.38
C ASP A 91 -15.40 -3.03 11.07
N LEU A 92 -14.13 -3.37 11.31
CA LEU A 92 -13.13 -2.41 11.81
C LEU A 92 -13.01 -1.19 10.89
N LEU A 93 -12.99 -1.41 9.58
CA LEU A 93 -12.85 -0.32 8.60
C LEU A 93 -14.12 0.52 8.48
N LEU A 94 -15.31 -0.02 8.75
CA LEU A 94 -16.55 0.78 8.78
C LEU A 94 -16.56 1.81 9.91
N GLU A 95 -15.89 1.52 11.03
CA GLU A 95 -15.79 2.45 12.17
C GLU A 95 -14.64 3.46 12.02
N THR A 96 -13.63 3.13 11.23
CA THR A 96 -12.36 3.88 11.18
C THR A 96 -12.08 4.56 9.85
N CYS A 97 -12.82 4.22 8.78
CA CYS A 97 -12.61 4.69 7.42
C CYS A 97 -13.94 5.02 6.74
N SER A 98 -13.96 6.05 5.89
CA SER A 98 -15.14 6.40 5.09
C SER A 98 -15.29 5.58 3.79
N VAL A 99 -14.25 4.82 3.41
CA VAL A 99 -14.27 4.03 2.17
C VAL A 99 -14.95 2.69 2.41
N ASN A 100 -15.97 2.41 1.60
CA ASN A 100 -16.55 1.08 1.52
C ASN A 100 -15.70 0.16 0.64
N PHE A 101 -14.75 -0.55 1.26
CA PHE A 101 -13.86 -1.47 0.54
C PHE A 101 -14.59 -2.70 -0.05
N LEU A 102 -15.75 -3.08 0.52
CA LEU A 102 -16.56 -4.19 -0.01
C LEU A 102 -17.20 -3.88 -1.37
N ALA A 103 -17.31 -2.60 -1.74
CA ALA A 103 -17.83 -2.17 -3.03
C ALA A 103 -16.76 -2.15 -4.14
N LEU A 104 -15.49 -2.43 -3.82
CA LEU A 104 -14.41 -2.39 -4.78
C LEU A 104 -14.30 -3.71 -5.55
N ASP A 105 -14.07 -3.61 -6.86
CA ASP A 105 -13.70 -4.77 -7.67
C ASP A 105 -12.22 -5.10 -7.48
N LEU A 106 -11.92 -6.16 -6.71
CA LEU A 106 -10.55 -6.60 -6.47
C LEU A 106 -9.84 -7.09 -7.74
N ALA A 107 -10.57 -7.53 -8.77
CA ALA A 107 -9.99 -7.94 -10.04
C ALA A 107 -9.33 -6.76 -10.79
N SER A 108 -9.81 -5.54 -10.53
CA SER A 108 -9.21 -4.30 -11.04
C SER A 108 -7.88 -3.93 -10.36
N ARG A 109 -7.46 -4.69 -9.33
CA ARG A 109 -6.26 -4.45 -8.52
C ARG A 109 -6.19 -3.03 -7.97
N PRO A 110 -7.20 -2.58 -7.21
CA PRO A 110 -7.29 -1.20 -6.79
C PRO A 110 -6.21 -0.87 -5.75
N VAL A 111 -5.79 0.39 -5.76
CA VAL A 111 -5.03 1.06 -4.70
C VAL A 111 -5.87 2.23 -4.22
N VAL A 112 -6.12 2.29 -2.92
CA VAL A 112 -6.98 3.31 -2.31
C VAL A 112 -6.13 4.26 -1.48
N LEU A 113 -6.14 5.53 -1.83
CA LEU A 113 -5.56 6.60 -1.01
C LEU A 113 -6.72 7.21 -0.20
N THR A 114 -6.69 7.04 1.11
CA THR A 114 -7.79 7.44 2.02
C THR A 114 -7.25 7.86 3.38
N SER A 115 -8.13 8.08 4.35
CA SER A 115 -7.77 8.22 5.75
C SER A 115 -8.41 7.13 6.60
N ILE A 116 -7.62 6.56 7.51
CA ILE A 116 -8.08 5.66 8.57
C ILE A 116 -7.71 6.33 9.89
N VAL A 117 -8.68 6.45 10.82
CA VAL A 117 -8.53 7.15 12.10
C VAL A 117 -7.90 8.56 11.96
N GLY A 118 -8.19 9.28 10.88
CA GLY A 118 -7.64 10.62 10.65
C GLY A 118 -6.18 10.65 10.14
N VAL A 119 -5.53 9.51 9.96
CA VAL A 119 -4.20 9.40 9.35
C VAL A 119 -4.34 9.09 7.87
N GLY A 120 -3.56 9.77 7.02
CA GLY A 120 -3.49 9.47 5.59
C GLY A 120 -2.85 8.12 5.35
N VAL A 121 -3.55 7.24 4.63
CA VAL A 121 -3.11 5.86 4.35
C VAL A 121 -3.23 5.53 2.87
N THR A 122 -2.30 4.71 2.37
CA THR A 122 -2.45 3.99 1.11
C THR A 122 -2.83 2.55 1.44
N VAL A 123 -3.86 2.00 0.82
CA VAL A 123 -4.37 0.65 1.08
C VAL A 123 -4.49 -0.12 -0.22
N ILE A 124 -3.97 -1.34 -0.24
CA ILE A 124 -4.32 -2.36 -1.22
C ILE A 124 -5.27 -3.34 -0.52
N PRO A 125 -6.58 -3.31 -0.86
CA PRO A 125 -7.50 -4.32 -0.37
C PRO A 125 -7.25 -5.64 -1.08
N GLY A 126 -7.54 -6.72 -0.38
CA GLY A 126 -7.35 -8.07 -0.88
C GLY A 126 -8.03 -9.09 0.01
N GLU A 127 -7.89 -10.33 -0.38
CA GLU A 127 -8.35 -11.49 0.38
C GLU A 127 -7.34 -12.62 0.28
N ASP A 128 -7.29 -13.45 1.31
CA ASP A 128 -6.54 -14.68 1.35
C ASP A 128 -7.47 -15.80 1.83
N ALA A 129 -7.73 -16.77 0.95
CA ALA A 129 -8.70 -17.85 1.17
C ALA A 129 -10.10 -17.35 1.61
N GLY A 130 -10.58 -16.25 1.02
CA GLY A 130 -11.87 -15.62 1.34
C GLY A 130 -11.87 -14.82 2.65
N ILE A 131 -10.73 -14.67 3.32
CA ILE A 131 -10.57 -13.82 4.51
C ILE A 131 -9.98 -12.48 4.06
N PRO A 132 -10.58 -11.33 4.42
CA PRO A 132 -10.01 -10.02 4.12
C PRO A 132 -8.55 -9.91 4.59
N CYS A 133 -7.68 -9.46 3.69
CA CYS A 133 -6.23 -9.31 3.90
C CYS A 133 -5.74 -8.03 3.20
N TYR A 134 -5.58 -6.95 3.95
CA TYR A 134 -5.31 -5.61 3.41
C TYR A 134 -3.88 -5.21 3.74
N ARG A 135 -3.16 -4.71 2.73
CA ARG A 135 -1.84 -4.10 2.93
C ARG A 135 -1.99 -2.60 3.00
N LEU A 136 -1.37 -1.97 4.00
CA LEU A 136 -1.43 -0.53 4.18
C LEU A 136 -0.07 0.09 4.43
N TRP A 137 0.04 1.37 4.04
CA TRP A 137 1.16 2.24 4.32
C TRP A 137 0.67 3.56 4.88
N CYS A 138 1.37 4.10 5.88
CA CYS A 138 1.18 5.45 6.37
C CYS A 138 2.48 6.04 6.90
N ASP A 139 2.50 7.35 7.09
CA ASP A 139 3.67 8.04 7.63
C ASP A 139 4.09 7.41 8.98
N SER A 140 5.37 7.05 9.11
CA SER A 140 5.89 6.33 10.26
C SER A 140 5.84 7.12 11.56
N THR A 141 5.72 8.46 11.50
CA THR A 141 5.54 9.29 12.70
C THR A 141 4.24 8.99 13.44
N TYR A 142 3.25 8.41 12.76
CA TYR A 142 2.01 7.94 13.38
C TYR A 142 2.05 6.46 13.81
N GLY A 143 3.17 5.74 13.63
CA GLY A 143 3.24 4.28 13.74
C GLY A 143 2.64 3.70 15.03
N ASP A 144 3.17 4.10 16.17
CA ASP A 144 2.73 3.60 17.48
C ASP A 144 1.27 3.99 17.77
N TRP A 145 0.91 5.24 17.49
CA TRP A 145 -0.44 5.74 17.72
C TRP A 145 -1.47 5.03 16.84
N PHE A 146 -1.16 4.83 15.56
CA PHE A 146 -2.03 4.16 14.59
C PHE A 146 -2.29 2.71 15.01
N LEU A 147 -1.22 1.97 15.35
CA LEU A 147 -1.35 0.58 15.77
C LEU A 147 -2.13 0.43 17.07
N GLN A 148 -1.86 1.27 18.08
CA GLN A 148 -2.60 1.28 19.33
C GLN A 148 -4.09 1.58 19.12
N THR A 149 -4.41 2.60 18.32
CA THR A 149 -5.79 2.99 18.04
C THR A 149 -6.54 1.88 17.32
N MET A 150 -5.96 1.33 16.25
CA MET A 150 -6.60 0.27 15.47
C MET A 150 -6.77 -1.03 16.26
N THR A 151 -5.80 -1.38 17.12
CA THR A 151 -5.90 -2.54 18.01
C THR A 151 -6.99 -2.33 19.07
N GLY A 152 -7.12 -1.11 19.59
CA GLY A 152 -8.18 -0.74 20.54
C GLY A 152 -9.58 -0.96 19.96
N VAL A 153 -9.84 -0.40 18.77
CA VAL A 153 -11.13 -0.61 18.07
C VAL A 153 -11.35 -2.08 17.73
N ALA A 154 -10.31 -2.81 17.29
CA ALA A 154 -10.42 -4.24 17.01
C ALA A 154 -10.78 -5.09 18.24
N ALA A 155 -10.37 -4.66 19.45
CA ALA A 155 -10.74 -5.33 20.70
C ALA A 155 -12.22 -5.17 21.04
N GLU A 156 -12.85 -4.06 20.68
CA GLU A 156 -14.29 -3.81 20.88
C GLU A 156 -15.17 -4.70 19.98
N LEU A 157 -14.61 -5.18 18.88
CA LEU A 157 -15.27 -6.10 17.95
C LEU A 157 -15.18 -7.58 18.36
N SER A 158 -14.43 -7.91 19.42
CA SER A 158 -14.09 -9.29 19.81
C SER A 158 -15.13 -9.97 20.69
#